data_AF-A0A9D7MTH5-F1
#
_entry.id   AF-A0A9D7MTH5-F1
#
_cell.length_a   1.000
_cell.length_b   1.000
_cell.length_c   1.000
_cell.angle_alpha   90.00
_cell.angle_beta   90.00
_cell.angle_gamma   90.00
#
_symmetry.space_group_name_H-M   'P 1'
#
loop_
_entity.id
_entity.type
_entity.pdbx_description
1 polymer ?
#
loop_
_entity_poly.entity_id
_entity_poly.type
_entity_poly.pdbx_seq_one_letter_code
_entity_poly.pdbx_strand_id
1 'polypeptide(L)'
;MTKLIRMLLLSLTLLLSSCSGQKVEKNTPVISKGDYNFTMYDSNNVKIAEGVFDIEKYEGEVISGKYNFTKVISEFEGYGNMRGGNFTGSINEKEKCCW
;
A
#
# COMPACT_ATOMS: atom_id res chain seq x y z
N MET A 1 23.75 54.46 1.79
CA MET A 1 23.08 53.41 2.58
C MET A 1 22.03 52.61 1.81
N THR A 2 21.25 53.21 0.91
CA THR A 2 20.19 52.51 0.14
C THR A 2 20.67 51.41 -0.81
N LYS A 3 21.90 51.50 -1.35
CA LYS A 3 22.48 50.46 -2.25
C LYS A 3 22.85 49.16 -1.52
N LEU A 4 23.32 49.26 -0.27
CA LEU A 4 23.65 48.09 0.57
C LEU A 4 22.39 47.34 1.01
N ILE A 5 21.33 48.07 1.35
CA ILE A 5 20.02 47.49 1.72
C ILE A 5 19.40 46.74 0.53
N ARG A 6 19.51 47.30 -0.69
CA ARG A 6 19.00 46.64 -1.91
C ARG A 6 19.77 45.36 -2.26
N MET A 7 21.09 45.31 -2.04
CA MET A 7 21.85 44.06 -2.21
C MET A 7 21.45 43.01 -1.18
N LEU A 8 21.27 43.40 0.08
CA LEU A 8 20.91 42.46 1.16
C LEU A 8 19.53 41.82 0.92
N LEU A 9 18.58 42.61 0.42
CA LEU A 9 17.25 42.13 0.02
C LEU A 9 17.30 41.14 -1.15
N LEU A 10 18.22 41.35 -2.11
CA LEU A 10 18.37 40.45 -3.26
C LEU A 10 18.97 39.09 -2.86
N SER A 11 19.92 39.07 -1.92
CA SER A 11 20.47 37.82 -1.40
C SER A 11 19.45 37.02 -0.56
N LEU A 12 18.54 37.72 0.13
CA LEU A 12 17.52 37.08 0.96
C LEU A 12 16.45 36.37 0.12
N THR A 13 16.08 36.91 -1.05
CA THR A 13 15.09 36.29 -1.94
C THR A 13 15.64 35.06 -2.68
N LEU A 14 16.94 35.02 -2.97
CA LEU A 14 17.61 33.85 -3.54
C LEU A 14 17.64 32.66 -2.56
N LEU A 15 17.80 32.91 -1.26
CA LEU A 15 17.80 31.86 -0.23
C LEU A 15 16.40 31.25 0.00
N LEU A 16 15.35 32.05 -0.11
CA LEU A 16 13.96 31.58 0.05
C LEU A 16 13.45 30.73 -1.14
N SER A 17 14.17 30.74 -2.26
CA SER A 17 13.80 30.01 -3.48
C SER A 17 14.37 28.58 -3.54
N SER A 18 15.21 28.18 -2.57
CA SER A 18 15.87 26.86 -2.55
C SER A 18 15.06 25.78 -1.82
N CYS A 19 13.72 25.81 -1.93
CA CYS A 19 12.91 24.65 -1.57
C CYS A 19 13.05 23.62 -2.69
N SER A 20 14.20 22.95 -2.73
CA SER A 20 14.41 21.74 -3.50
C SER A 20 13.40 20.72 -2.97
N GLY A 21 12.29 20.55 -3.68
CA GLY A 21 11.37 19.45 -3.42
C GLY A 21 12.16 18.16 -3.60
N GLN A 22 12.59 17.56 -2.50
CA GLN A 22 13.00 16.16 -2.50
C GLN A 22 11.82 15.39 -3.07
N LYS A 23 11.96 14.95 -4.31
CA LYS A 23 11.10 13.91 -4.85
C LYS A 23 11.39 12.71 -3.97
N VAL A 24 10.51 12.47 -3.00
CA VAL A 24 10.49 11.24 -2.23
C VAL A 24 10.50 10.13 -3.28
N GLU A 25 11.63 9.44 -3.34
CA GLU A 25 11.78 8.25 -4.14
C GLU A 25 10.63 7.34 -3.73
N LYS A 26 9.69 7.08 -4.65
CA LYS A 26 8.63 6.11 -4.42
C LYS A 26 9.34 4.79 -4.25
N ASN A 27 9.60 4.44 -2.99
CA ASN A 27 10.21 3.18 -2.62
C ASN A 27 9.45 2.07 -3.34
N THR A 28 10.20 1.19 -3.97
CA THR A 28 9.78 -0.08 -4.58
C THR A 28 8.56 -0.67 -3.87
N PRO A 29 7.56 -1.16 -4.61
CA PRO A 29 6.32 -1.63 -4.00
C PRO A 29 6.60 -2.70 -2.94
N VAL A 30 5.95 -2.55 -1.78
CA VAL A 30 6.02 -3.50 -0.64
C VAL A 30 5.54 -4.91 -1.05
N ILE A 31 4.78 -5.00 -2.14
CA ILE A 31 4.20 -6.24 -2.66
C ILE A 31 4.65 -6.44 -4.10
N SER A 32 5.21 -7.62 -4.39
CA SER A 32 5.60 -8.07 -5.73
C SER A 32 4.57 -9.05 -6.29
N LYS A 33 4.71 -9.40 -7.57
CA LYS A 33 3.98 -10.54 -8.12
C LYS A 33 4.40 -11.84 -7.42
N GLY A 34 3.50 -12.81 -7.36
CA GLY A 34 3.75 -14.14 -6.81
C GLY A 34 2.77 -14.55 -5.71
N ASP A 35 3.13 -15.62 -5.01
CA ASP A 35 2.25 -16.30 -4.06
C ASP A 35 2.41 -15.76 -2.64
N TYR A 36 1.28 -15.49 -2.00
CA TYR A 36 1.18 -15.01 -0.63
C TYR A 36 0.20 -15.88 0.16
N ASN A 37 0.66 -16.45 1.26
CA ASN A 37 -0.23 -17.16 2.19
C ASN A 37 -1.08 -16.15 2.96
N PHE A 38 -2.37 -16.42 3.10
CA PHE A 38 -3.26 -15.66 3.96
C PHE A 38 -3.89 -16.54 5.04
N THR A 39 -4.28 -15.89 6.13
CA THR A 39 -5.05 -16.49 7.21
C THR A 39 -6.25 -15.60 7.49
N MET A 40 -7.43 -16.19 7.57
CA MET A 40 -8.68 -15.50 7.83
C MET A 40 -9.14 -15.75 9.26
N TYR A 41 -9.55 -14.68 9.93
CA TYR A 41 -10.09 -14.68 11.28
C TYR A 41 -11.52 -14.14 11.27
N ASP A 42 -12.36 -14.62 12.19
CA ASP A 42 -13.67 -14.03 12.44
C ASP A 42 -13.55 -12.76 13.32
N SER A 43 -14.71 -12.15 13.66
CA SER A 43 -14.77 -10.98 14.53
C SER A 43 -14.31 -11.23 15.98
N ASN A 44 -14.13 -12.50 16.38
CA ASN A 44 -13.65 -12.91 17.69
C ASN A 44 -12.15 -13.30 17.64
N ASN A 45 -11.46 -13.03 16.54
CA ASN A 45 -10.08 -13.45 16.28
C ASN A 45 -9.86 -14.97 16.27
N VAL A 46 -10.92 -15.75 16.01
CA VAL A 46 -10.81 -17.19 15.81
C VAL A 46 -10.40 -17.45 14.37
N LYS A 47 -9.36 -18.25 14.17
CA LYS A 47 -8.93 -18.66 12.83
C LYS A 47 -10.01 -19.53 12.18
N ILE A 48 -10.52 -19.10 11.02
CA ILE A 48 -11.59 -19.81 10.31
C ILE A 48 -11.12 -20.45 8.99
N ALA A 49 -10.08 -19.90 8.35
CA ALA A 49 -9.57 -20.45 7.09
C ALA A 49 -8.13 -19.99 6.76
N GLU A 50 -7.50 -20.69 5.83
CA GLU A 50 -6.17 -20.42 5.27
C GLU A 50 -6.22 -20.56 3.74
N GLY A 51 -5.35 -19.85 3.04
CA GLY A 51 -5.30 -19.90 1.58
C GLY A 51 -4.11 -19.18 0.98
N VAL A 52 -4.13 -19.05 -0.34
CA VAL A 52 -3.08 -18.40 -1.13
C VAL A 52 -3.70 -17.33 -2.02
N PHE A 53 -3.06 -16.16 -2.06
CA PHE A 53 -3.21 -15.16 -3.10
C PHE A 53 -2.07 -15.33 -4.11
N ASP A 54 -2.39 -15.44 -5.39
CA ASP A 54 -1.44 -15.33 -6.50
C ASP A 54 -1.62 -13.94 -7.14
N ILE A 55 -0.63 -13.07 -6.97
CA ILE A 55 -0.64 -11.71 -7.51
C ILE A 55 -0.09 -11.71 -8.93
N GLU A 56 -0.99 -11.63 -9.91
CA GLU A 56 -0.66 -11.67 -11.34
C GLU A 56 -0.31 -10.27 -11.90
N LYS A 57 -0.97 -9.22 -11.38
CA LYS A 57 -0.87 -7.85 -11.91
C LYS A 57 -0.66 -6.82 -10.79
N TYR A 58 0.28 -5.92 -11.03
CA TYR A 58 0.61 -4.79 -10.18
C TYR A 58 0.84 -3.56 -11.05
N GLU A 59 -0.09 -2.59 -11.02
CA GLU A 59 0.00 -1.34 -11.77
C GLU A 59 -0.36 -0.15 -10.87
N GLY A 60 0.66 0.61 -10.45
CA GLY A 60 0.46 1.74 -9.54
C GLY A 60 0.06 1.27 -8.14
N GLU A 61 -1.14 1.62 -7.70
CA GLU A 61 -1.72 1.20 -6.41
C GLU A 61 -2.69 0.03 -6.57
N VAL A 62 -2.97 -0.42 -7.80
CA VAL A 62 -3.95 -1.48 -8.08
C VAL A 62 -3.27 -2.82 -8.19
N ILE A 63 -3.81 -3.81 -7.46
CA ILE A 63 -3.41 -5.21 -7.51
C ILE A 63 -4.56 -6.08 -7.98
N SER A 64 -4.26 -7.10 -8.77
CA SER A 64 -5.23 -8.12 -9.12
C SER A 64 -4.56 -9.47 -9.31
N GLY A 65 -5.35 -10.52 -9.17
CA GLY A 65 -4.88 -11.88 -9.33
C GLY A 65 -5.93 -12.88 -8.90
N LYS A 66 -5.49 -14.01 -8.39
CA LYS A 66 -6.34 -15.12 -7.96
C LYS A 66 -6.18 -15.40 -6.48
N TYR A 67 -7.22 -15.96 -5.89
CA TYR A 67 -7.15 -16.48 -4.54
C TYR A 67 -7.80 -17.86 -4.48
N ASN A 68 -7.31 -18.67 -3.55
CA ASN A 68 -7.88 -19.99 -3.30
C ASN A 68 -7.72 -20.37 -1.82
N PHE A 69 -8.77 -20.92 -1.22
CA PHE A 69 -8.69 -21.49 0.12
C PHE A 69 -7.99 -22.85 0.07
N THR A 70 -6.96 -23.03 0.90
CA THR A 70 -6.25 -24.30 1.05
C THR A 70 -6.81 -25.12 2.20
N LYS A 71 -7.36 -24.46 3.23
CA LYS A 71 -7.97 -25.11 4.39
C LYS A 71 -9.11 -24.27 4.95
N VAL A 72 -10.23 -24.90 5.23
CA VAL A 72 -11.34 -24.30 5.98
C VAL A 72 -11.51 -25.04 7.29
N ILE A 73 -11.45 -24.29 8.39
CA ILE A 73 -11.50 -24.80 9.76
C ILE A 73 -12.93 -24.73 10.27
N SER A 74 -13.62 -23.63 9.99
CA SER A 74 -15.04 -23.43 10.29
C SER A 74 -15.73 -22.90 9.05
N GLU A 75 -16.85 -23.53 8.66
CA GLU A 75 -17.69 -22.95 7.62
C GLU A 75 -18.24 -21.61 8.10
N PHE A 76 -18.30 -20.67 7.17
CA PHE A 76 -18.85 -19.33 7.38
C PHE A 76 -19.77 -18.99 6.22
N GLU A 77 -20.71 -18.09 6.46
CA GLU A 77 -21.66 -17.66 5.43
C GLU A 77 -20.90 -17.10 4.22
N GLY A 78 -21.24 -17.57 3.03
CA GLY A 78 -20.58 -17.16 1.78
C GLY A 78 -19.35 -17.99 1.40
N TYR A 79 -18.81 -18.88 2.25
CA TYR A 79 -17.64 -19.70 1.91
C TYR A 79 -17.83 -20.48 0.60
N GLY A 80 -19.01 -21.08 0.37
CA GLY A 80 -19.30 -21.83 -0.85
C GLY A 80 -19.08 -21.02 -2.13
N ASN A 81 -19.34 -19.72 -2.09
CA ASN A 81 -19.14 -18.79 -3.21
C ASN A 81 -17.72 -18.22 -3.27
N MET A 82 -16.95 -18.33 -2.18
CA MET A 82 -15.61 -17.75 -2.04
C MET A 82 -14.50 -18.80 -2.13
N ARG A 83 -14.78 -20.07 -2.43
CA ARG A 83 -13.75 -21.14 -2.43
C ARG A 83 -12.47 -20.79 -3.19
N GLY A 84 -12.63 -20.06 -4.29
CA GLY A 84 -11.55 -19.40 -5.00
C GLY A 84 -12.10 -18.51 -6.09
N GLY A 85 -11.30 -17.58 -6.58
CA GLY A 85 -11.72 -16.67 -7.63
C GLY A 85 -10.69 -15.62 -7.97
N ASN A 86 -11.10 -14.64 -8.76
CA ASN A 86 -10.30 -13.47 -9.08
C ASN A 86 -10.53 -12.39 -8.04
N PHE A 87 -9.51 -11.60 -7.74
CA PHE A 87 -9.63 -10.40 -6.92
C PHE A 87 -9.02 -9.20 -7.63
N THR A 88 -9.52 -8.02 -7.26
CA THR A 88 -8.90 -6.72 -7.55
C THR A 88 -8.98 -5.88 -6.29
N GLY A 89 -7.89 -5.21 -5.93
CA GLY A 89 -7.82 -4.34 -4.77
C GLY A 89 -6.84 -3.20 -4.99
N SER A 90 -6.76 -2.29 -4.02
CA SER A 90 -5.76 -1.23 -4.01
C SER A 90 -4.92 -1.28 -2.75
N ILE A 91 -3.61 -1.05 -2.88
CA ILE A 91 -2.71 -0.91 -1.74
C ILE A 91 -2.76 0.53 -1.27
N ASN A 92 -3.17 0.73 -0.01
CA ASN A 92 -3.06 2.01 0.66
C ASN A 92 -1.79 2.04 1.51
N GLU A 93 -0.69 2.53 0.94
CA GLU A 93 0.59 2.65 1.65
C GLU A 93 0.56 3.63 2.84
N LYS A 94 -0.46 4.50 2.90
CA LYS A 94 -0.61 5.52 3.96
C LYS A 94 -1.31 5.01 5.22
N GLU A 95 -1.96 3.85 5.17
CA GLU A 95 -2.52 3.19 6.35
C GLU A 95 -1.48 2.31 7.05
N LYS A 96 -0.37 2.90 7.47
CA LYS A 96 0.38 2.39 8.63
C LYS A 96 -0.31 2.93 9.88
N CYS A 97 -1.48 2.42 10.25
CA CYS A 97 -2.09 2.83 11.50
C CYS A 97 -1.74 1.85 12.62
N CYS A 98 -1.24 2.43 13.70
CA CYS A 98 -1.05 1.87 15.01
C CYS A 98 -2.29 1.07 15.43
N TRP A 99 -2.07 -0.19 15.79
CA TRP A 99 -2.89 -0.91 16.74
C TRP A 99 -2.11 -0.98 18.05
#